data_AF-A0ABD1NMZ1-F1
#
_entry.id   AF-A0ABD1NMZ1-F1
#
_cell.length_a   1.000
_cell.length_b   1.000
_cell.length_c   1.000
_cell.angle_alpha   90.00
_cell.angle_beta   90.00
_cell.angle_gamma   90.00
#
_symmetry.space_group_name_H-M   'P 1'
#
loop_
_entity.id
_entity.type
_entity.pdbx_description
1 polymer ?
#
loop_
_entity_poly.entity_id
_entity_poly.type
_entity_poly.pdbx_seq_one_letter_code
_entity_poly.pdbx_strand_id
1 'polypeptide(L)'
;MKLNISFLSKLLILQYLSAVCLSQEFDFFYFVQQWPGAYCDTKQSCCYPKTGKPAADFSIHGLWPNYNDGSWPSNCDPDSVFDKSQISDLISSMEKNWPSLSCPSSNGMRFWSHEWEKHGTCAESELDQHDYFEATLKLKQKVNLLRTLKDAGIEPDDGFYSLESISDAIKEGTGFAPGIECNRDSAGNSQLYQVYMCVDTSASNLIECPLLPKSKCGSQIQFPKF
;
A
#
# COMPACT_ATOMS: atom_id res chain seq x y z
N MET A 1 11.69 4.45 66.90
CA MET A 1 12.15 4.71 65.53
C MET A 1 10.93 5.15 64.73
N LYS A 2 10.78 6.46 64.45
CA LYS A 2 9.59 7.02 63.79
C LYS A 2 9.66 6.72 62.30
N LEU A 3 8.73 5.91 61.79
CA LEU A 3 8.65 5.58 60.38
C LEU A 3 8.24 6.86 59.62
N ASN A 4 9.16 7.39 58.80
CA ASN A 4 8.96 8.62 58.05
C ASN A 4 7.91 8.40 56.96
N ILE A 5 6.70 8.93 57.17
CA ILE A 5 5.55 8.86 56.26
C ILE A 5 5.86 9.43 54.86
N SER A 6 6.92 10.24 54.73
CA SER A 6 7.40 10.80 53.46
C SER A 6 8.01 9.79 52.48
N PHE A 7 8.38 8.58 52.91
CA PHE A 7 8.94 7.57 52.01
C PHE A 7 7.86 6.73 51.31
N LEU A 8 6.69 6.53 51.94
CA LEU A 8 5.57 5.80 51.35
C LEU A 8 4.88 6.59 50.22
N SER A 9 4.85 7.92 50.30
CA SER A 9 4.25 8.77 49.24
C SER A 9 5.09 8.83 47.97
N LYS A 10 6.42 8.74 48.07
CA LYS A 10 7.31 8.73 46.88
C LYS A 10 7.36 7.37 46.17
N LEU A 11 7.11 6.27 46.89
CA LEU A 11 7.03 4.95 46.27
C LEU A 11 5.73 4.75 45.48
N LEU A 12 4.64 5.38 45.93
CA LEU A 12 3.35 5.36 45.21
C LEU A 12 3.38 6.17 43.91
N ILE A 13 4.14 7.27 43.84
CA ILE A 13 4.26 8.07 42.60
C ILE A 13 5.10 7.34 41.53
N LEU A 14 6.04 6.47 41.95
CA LEU A 14 6.86 5.69 41.00
C LEU A 14 6.13 4.47 40.42
N GLN A 15 5.01 4.04 41.01
CA GLN A 15 4.14 2.98 40.47
C GLN A 15 3.06 3.51 39.51
N TYR A 16 2.98 4.83 39.33
CA TYR A 16 2.11 5.49 38.34
C TYR A 16 2.82 5.87 37.04
N LEU A 17 4.05 5.36 36.81
CA LEU A 17 4.52 5.14 35.45
C LEU A 17 3.77 3.93 34.90
N SER A 18 2.46 4.13 34.69
CA SER A 18 1.68 3.32 33.78
C SER A 18 2.49 3.31 32.49
N ALA A 19 3.10 2.17 32.18
CA ALA A 19 3.48 1.90 30.82
C ALA A 19 2.18 2.06 30.03
N VAL A 20 1.99 3.22 29.40
CA VAL A 20 1.09 3.33 28.28
C VAL A 20 1.72 2.41 27.27
N CYS A 21 1.32 1.14 27.32
CA CYS A 21 1.49 0.24 26.22
C CYS A 21 0.69 0.93 25.12
N LEU A 22 1.36 1.76 24.31
CA LEU A 22 0.89 2.07 22.98
C LEU A 22 0.82 0.70 22.31
N SER A 23 -0.34 0.06 22.42
CA SER A 23 -0.64 -1.12 21.63
C SER A 23 -0.50 -0.62 20.21
N GLN A 24 0.50 -1.12 19.48
CA GLN A 24 0.64 -0.78 18.07
C GLN A 24 -0.68 -1.20 17.40
N GLU A 25 -1.37 -0.25 16.77
CA GLU A 25 -2.69 -0.53 16.19
C GLU A 25 -2.61 -1.49 15.01
N PHE A 26 -1.39 -1.72 14.49
CA PHE A 26 -1.03 -2.66 13.43
C PHE A 26 0.47 -3.00 13.50
N ASP A 27 0.92 -4.04 12.79
CA ASP A 27 2.31 -4.54 12.85
C ASP A 27 3.19 -4.09 11.68
N PHE A 28 2.61 -3.91 10.49
CA PHE A 28 3.30 -3.46 9.28
C PHE A 28 2.28 -2.92 8.25
N PHE A 29 2.76 -2.26 7.20
CA PHE A 29 1.92 -1.94 6.05
C PHE A 29 2.19 -2.88 4.87
N TYR A 30 1.13 -3.25 4.16
CA TYR A 30 1.27 -3.56 2.74
C TYR A 30 1.23 -2.27 1.92
N PHE A 31 2.31 -1.97 1.22
CA PHE A 31 2.31 -1.02 0.12
C PHE A 31 1.97 -1.74 -1.18
N VAL A 32 0.81 -1.43 -1.75
CA VAL A 32 0.23 -2.15 -2.88
C VAL A 32 0.25 -1.26 -4.12
N GLN A 33 0.87 -1.77 -5.18
CA GLN A 33 0.85 -1.16 -6.50
C GLN A 33 0.10 -2.06 -7.48
N GLN A 34 -0.62 -1.47 -8.42
CA GLN A 34 -1.38 -2.16 -9.45
C GLN A 34 -0.91 -1.80 -10.86
N TRP A 35 -0.99 -2.77 -11.77
CA TRP A 35 -0.73 -2.56 -13.19
C TRP A 35 -2.02 -2.14 -13.93
N PRO A 36 -2.07 -0.94 -14.53
CA PRO A 36 -3.29 -0.44 -15.17
C PRO A 36 -3.72 -1.26 -16.41
N GLY A 37 -2.79 -1.91 -17.12
CA GLY A 37 -3.11 -2.83 -18.22
C GLY A 37 -4.02 -3.96 -17.76
N ALA A 38 -3.60 -4.67 -16.71
CA ALA A 38 -4.34 -5.79 -16.14
C ALA A 38 -5.64 -5.37 -15.43
N TYR A 39 -5.79 -4.11 -15.01
CA TYR A 39 -7.07 -3.60 -14.51
C TYR A 39 -8.09 -3.44 -15.66
N CYS A 40 -7.63 -2.93 -16.80
CA CYS A 40 -8.49 -2.45 -17.89
C CYS A 40 -8.79 -3.47 -19.00
N ASP A 41 -8.14 -4.64 -19.01
CA ASP A 41 -8.34 -5.70 -20.02
C ASP A 41 -9.21 -6.88 -19.53
N THR A 42 -9.80 -6.73 -18.33
CA THR A 42 -10.76 -7.70 -17.79
C THR A 42 -12.14 -7.56 -18.44
N LYS A 43 -13.11 -8.41 -18.02
CA LYS A 43 -14.52 -8.27 -18.42
C LYS A 43 -15.24 -7.10 -17.73
N GLN A 44 -14.61 -6.49 -16.72
CA GLN A 44 -15.17 -5.34 -16.01
C GLN A 44 -14.85 -4.05 -16.76
N SER A 45 -15.69 -3.03 -16.60
CA SER A 45 -15.44 -1.73 -17.21
C SER A 45 -14.28 -1.01 -16.52
N CYS A 46 -13.39 -0.42 -17.32
CA CYS A 46 -12.37 0.52 -16.88
C CYS A 46 -12.63 1.89 -17.54
N CYS A 47 -12.42 2.96 -16.79
CA CYS A 47 -12.54 4.34 -17.24
C CYS A 47 -11.28 5.10 -16.88
N TYR A 48 -10.67 5.78 -17.86
CA TYR A 48 -9.54 6.65 -17.56
C TYR A 48 -9.98 7.85 -16.70
N PRO A 49 -9.10 8.37 -15.82
CA PRO A 49 -9.34 9.60 -15.08
C PRO A 49 -9.70 10.78 -15.99
N LYS A 50 -10.30 11.82 -15.40
CA LYS A 50 -10.59 13.08 -16.12
C LYS A 50 -9.33 13.77 -16.66
N THR A 51 -8.17 13.47 -16.08
CA THR A 51 -6.85 13.94 -16.52
C THR A 51 -6.31 13.19 -17.75
N GLY A 52 -7.01 12.15 -18.22
CA GLY A 52 -6.66 11.37 -19.42
C GLY A 52 -6.11 9.99 -19.09
N LYS A 53 -5.62 9.29 -20.14
CA LYS A 53 -5.00 7.96 -19.98
C LYS A 53 -3.75 8.08 -19.09
N PRO A 54 -3.65 7.30 -17.99
CA PRO A 54 -2.44 7.29 -17.16
C PRO A 54 -1.20 6.82 -17.92
N ALA A 55 -0.02 7.08 -17.37
CA ALA A 55 1.20 6.49 -17.90
C ALA A 55 1.14 4.96 -17.82
N ALA A 56 1.82 4.27 -18.74
CA ALA A 56 2.04 2.83 -18.67
C ALA A 56 3.10 2.49 -17.63
N ASP A 57 2.78 2.76 -16.36
CA ASP A 57 3.55 2.47 -15.16
C ASP A 57 2.61 1.88 -14.09
N PHE A 58 3.17 1.17 -13.12
CA PHE A 58 2.43 0.79 -11.93
C PHE A 58 1.88 2.04 -11.24
N SER A 59 0.63 1.97 -10.80
CA SER A 59 -0.01 2.99 -9.96
C SER A 59 -0.16 2.48 -8.53
N ILE A 60 -0.22 3.38 -7.56
CA ILE A 60 -0.56 3.05 -6.18
C ILE A 60 -2.02 2.53 -6.15
N HIS A 61 -2.23 1.44 -5.43
CA HIS A 61 -3.56 1.03 -4.97
C HIS A 61 -3.79 1.56 -3.56
N GLY A 62 -2.87 1.28 -2.63
CA GLY A 62 -2.91 1.83 -1.29
C GLY A 62 -1.78 1.40 -0.36
N LEU A 63 -1.84 1.93 0.86
CA LEU A 63 -0.94 1.63 1.97
C LEU A 63 -1.79 1.12 3.14
N TRP A 64 -1.69 -0.18 3.45
CA TRP A 64 -2.67 -0.86 4.28
C TRP A 64 -2.04 -1.41 5.56
N PRO A 65 -2.41 -0.87 6.74
CA PRO A 65 -2.11 -1.48 8.02
C PRO A 65 -2.49 -2.97 8.05
N ASN A 66 -1.64 -3.80 8.62
CA ASN A 66 -1.83 -5.25 8.70
C ASN A 66 -1.25 -5.83 9.98
N TYR A 67 -1.77 -6.99 10.39
CA TYR A 67 -1.24 -7.75 11.51
C TYR A 67 -0.41 -8.95 11.03
N ASN A 68 0.53 -9.39 11.86
CA ASN A 68 1.40 -10.52 11.57
C ASN A 68 0.65 -11.86 11.39
N ASP A 69 -0.59 -11.96 11.90
CA ASP A 69 -1.45 -13.14 11.73
C ASP A 69 -2.23 -13.16 10.41
N GLY A 70 -2.10 -12.09 9.60
CA GLY A 70 -2.77 -11.92 8.31
C GLY A 70 -4.18 -11.32 8.38
N SER A 71 -4.68 -11.00 9.58
CA SER A 71 -5.82 -10.11 9.74
C SER A 71 -5.39 -8.64 9.60
N TRP A 72 -6.34 -7.71 9.51
CA TRP A 72 -6.05 -6.29 9.36
C TRP A 72 -7.11 -5.42 10.02
N PRO A 73 -6.73 -4.23 10.53
CA PRO A 73 -7.69 -3.25 10.99
C PRO A 73 -8.31 -2.51 9.79
N SER A 74 -9.55 -2.04 9.94
CA SER A 74 -10.23 -1.25 8.90
C SER A 74 -11.29 -0.34 9.49
N ASN A 75 -11.49 0.84 8.90
CA ASN A 75 -12.50 1.82 9.32
C ASN A 75 -12.37 2.18 10.82
N CYS A 76 -11.16 2.53 11.23
CA CYS A 76 -10.78 2.64 12.64
C CYS A 76 -11.28 3.91 13.32
N ASP A 77 -11.41 5.01 12.57
CA ASP A 77 -11.98 6.26 13.08
C ASP A 77 -13.08 6.77 12.14
N PRO A 78 -14.38 6.64 12.52
CA PRO A 78 -15.49 7.16 11.73
C PRO A 78 -15.62 8.70 11.77
N ASP A 79 -14.97 9.38 12.72
CA ASP A 79 -14.97 10.84 12.84
C ASP A 79 -13.82 11.47 12.02
N SER A 80 -12.78 10.70 11.68
CA SER A 80 -11.67 11.11 10.81
C SER A 80 -12.03 11.03 9.31
N VAL A 81 -12.92 11.93 8.89
CA VAL A 81 -13.39 12.01 7.50
C VAL A 81 -12.33 12.64 6.60
N PHE A 82 -12.21 12.13 5.37
CA PHE A 82 -11.27 12.66 4.38
C PHE A 82 -11.48 14.17 4.11
N ASP A 83 -10.42 14.96 4.27
CA ASP A 83 -10.38 16.39 3.97
C ASP A 83 -9.39 16.72 2.85
N LYS A 84 -9.92 16.97 1.66
CA LYS A 84 -9.14 17.39 0.49
C LYS A 84 -8.21 18.58 0.77
N SER A 85 -8.57 19.50 1.66
CA SER A 85 -7.79 20.70 1.93
C SER A 85 -6.41 20.38 2.49
N GLN A 86 -6.30 19.31 3.28
CA GLN A 86 -5.06 18.87 3.90
C GLN A 86 -4.04 18.32 2.90
N ILE A 87 -4.48 17.87 1.71
CA ILE A 87 -3.61 17.25 0.69
C ILE A 87 -3.50 18.07 -0.60
N SER A 88 -3.86 19.35 -0.53
CA SER A 88 -4.02 20.20 -1.72
C SER A 88 -2.72 20.33 -2.55
N ASP A 89 -1.57 20.30 -1.90
CA ASP A 89 -0.22 20.29 -2.48
C ASP A 89 0.14 18.95 -3.14
N LEU A 90 -0.47 17.84 -2.71
CA LEU A 90 -0.18 16.49 -3.22
C LEU A 90 -1.04 16.09 -4.43
N ILE A 91 -2.16 16.78 -4.68
CA ILE A 91 -3.18 16.40 -5.69
C ILE A 91 -2.57 16.06 -7.05
N SER A 92 -1.69 16.90 -7.60
CA SER A 92 -1.12 16.65 -8.93
C SER A 92 -0.29 15.36 -8.98
N SER A 93 0.45 15.06 -7.90
CA SER A 93 1.20 13.81 -7.77
C SER A 93 0.27 12.61 -7.61
N MET A 94 -0.84 12.77 -6.88
CA MET A 94 -1.84 11.72 -6.72
C MET A 94 -2.58 11.41 -8.01
N GLU A 95 -2.98 12.42 -8.79
CA GLU A 95 -3.62 12.20 -10.11
C GLU A 95 -2.73 11.40 -11.06
N LYS A 96 -1.40 11.59 -10.96
CA LYS A 96 -0.41 10.89 -11.80
C LYS A 96 -0.10 9.48 -11.29
N ASN A 97 0.12 9.32 -9.99
CA ASN A 97 0.69 8.10 -9.41
C ASN A 97 -0.34 7.21 -8.71
N TRP A 98 -1.51 7.74 -8.38
CA TRP A 98 -2.61 7.05 -7.70
C TRP A 98 -3.97 7.27 -8.41
N PRO A 99 -4.06 7.12 -9.75
CA PRO A 99 -5.30 7.34 -10.49
C PRO A 99 -6.39 6.32 -10.10
N SER A 100 -7.65 6.75 -10.17
CA SER A 100 -8.79 5.84 -10.17
C SER A 100 -9.11 5.41 -11.60
N LEU A 101 -9.18 4.09 -11.83
CA LEU A 101 -9.56 3.48 -13.11
C LEU A 101 -11.04 3.01 -13.13
N SER A 102 -11.78 3.27 -12.05
CA SER A 102 -13.18 2.86 -11.92
C SER A 102 -14.11 3.72 -12.76
N CYS A 103 -15.21 3.14 -13.21
CA CYS A 103 -16.25 3.85 -13.95
C CYS A 103 -17.34 4.42 -13.02
N PRO A 104 -17.91 5.60 -13.34
CA PRO A 104 -17.51 6.49 -14.44
C PRO A 104 -16.19 7.24 -14.16
N SER A 105 -15.59 7.82 -15.21
CA SER A 105 -14.37 8.64 -15.12
C SER A 105 -14.45 9.69 -14.00
N SER A 106 -13.42 9.74 -13.16
CA SER A 106 -13.36 10.59 -11.96
C SER A 106 -12.03 11.34 -11.83
N ASN A 107 -11.91 12.17 -10.79
CA ASN A 107 -10.69 12.88 -10.41
C ASN A 107 -9.97 12.21 -9.22
N GLY A 108 -10.25 10.93 -8.95
CA GLY A 108 -9.60 10.18 -7.87
C GLY A 108 -10.11 10.45 -6.45
N MET A 109 -10.78 11.59 -6.19
CA MET A 109 -11.21 11.99 -4.83
C MET A 109 -11.93 10.87 -4.05
N ARG A 110 -12.89 10.19 -4.69
CA ARG A 110 -13.64 9.10 -4.05
C ARG A 110 -12.75 7.91 -3.70
N PHE A 111 -11.77 7.63 -4.54
CA PHE A 111 -10.84 6.54 -4.32
C PHE A 111 -9.89 6.88 -3.15
N TRP A 112 -9.36 8.10 -3.12
CA TRP A 112 -8.48 8.54 -2.03
C TRP A 112 -9.22 8.65 -0.69
N SER A 113 -10.46 9.16 -0.68
CA SER A 113 -11.32 9.12 0.50
C SER A 113 -11.56 7.68 0.98
N HIS A 114 -11.81 6.74 0.08
CA HIS A 114 -11.95 5.32 0.44
C HIS A 114 -10.69 4.75 1.09
N GLU A 115 -9.52 4.99 0.51
CA GLU A 115 -8.24 4.49 1.04
C GLU A 115 -7.90 5.13 2.39
N TRP A 116 -8.18 6.42 2.57
CA TRP A 116 -8.05 7.09 3.87
C TRP A 116 -8.99 6.50 4.91
N GLU A 117 -10.30 6.56 4.69
CA GLU A 117 -11.32 6.19 5.68
C GLU A 117 -11.31 4.70 6.03
N LYS A 118 -10.81 3.84 5.13
CA LYS A 118 -10.73 2.41 5.37
C LYS A 118 -9.39 1.98 5.94
N HIS A 119 -8.29 2.58 5.49
CA HIS A 119 -6.94 2.13 5.80
C HIS A 119 -6.11 3.20 6.52
N GLY A 120 -6.10 4.44 6.03
CA GLY A 120 -5.38 5.56 6.64
C GLY A 120 -5.77 5.85 8.09
N THR A 121 -7.07 5.82 8.42
CA THR A 121 -7.57 6.01 9.80
C THR A 121 -7.02 4.99 10.79
N CYS A 122 -6.55 3.84 10.30
CA CYS A 122 -5.98 2.77 11.15
C CYS A 122 -4.48 2.95 11.41
N ALA A 123 -3.90 4.07 10.96
CA ALA A 123 -2.51 4.44 11.15
C ALA A 123 -2.35 5.84 11.76
N GLU A 124 -3.43 6.44 12.29
CA GLU A 124 -3.43 7.82 12.81
C GLU A 124 -2.53 8.04 14.03
N SER A 125 -2.14 6.96 14.72
CA SER A 125 -1.12 7.02 15.75
C SER A 125 0.27 7.36 15.22
N GLU A 126 0.53 7.13 13.92
CA GLU A 126 1.83 7.31 13.26
C GLU A 126 1.79 8.36 12.14
N LEU A 127 0.66 8.48 11.41
CA LEU A 127 0.52 9.28 10.21
C LEU A 127 -0.82 10.01 10.22
N ASP A 128 -0.81 11.34 10.15
CA ASP A 128 -2.02 12.08 9.81
C ASP A 128 -2.38 11.91 8.32
N GLN A 129 -3.47 12.53 7.87
CA GLN A 129 -3.92 12.38 6.49
C GLN A 129 -2.89 12.83 5.47
N HIS A 130 -2.24 13.98 5.69
CA HIS A 130 -1.23 14.46 4.75
C HIS A 130 -0.03 13.52 4.73
N ASP A 131 0.48 13.13 5.90
CA ASP A 131 1.62 12.24 6.04
C ASP A 131 1.36 10.86 5.42
N TYR A 132 0.14 10.31 5.56
CA TYR A 132 -0.25 9.05 4.93
C TYR A 132 -0.11 9.09 3.40
N PHE A 133 -0.66 10.12 2.77
CA PHE A 133 -0.58 10.25 1.31
C PHE A 133 0.83 10.62 0.85
N GLU A 134 1.54 11.47 1.58
CA GLU A 134 2.91 11.87 1.25
C GLU A 134 3.87 10.68 1.35
N ALA A 135 3.81 9.91 2.44
CA ALA A 135 4.61 8.70 2.64
C ALA A 135 4.34 7.67 1.53
N THR A 136 3.08 7.46 1.17
CA THR A 136 2.72 6.53 0.08
C THR A 136 3.28 6.98 -1.27
N LEU A 137 3.26 8.28 -1.57
CA LEU A 137 3.90 8.84 -2.77
C LEU A 137 5.43 8.68 -2.74
N LYS A 138 6.08 8.88 -1.59
CA LYS A 138 7.52 8.65 -1.41
C LYS A 138 7.88 7.17 -1.61
N LEU A 139 7.06 6.24 -1.11
CA LEU A 139 7.21 4.81 -1.34
C LEU A 139 7.08 4.46 -2.83
N LYS A 140 6.13 5.05 -3.55
CA LYS A 140 6.01 4.87 -5.02
C LYS A 140 7.25 5.31 -5.78
N GLN A 141 7.92 6.37 -5.34
CA GLN A 141 9.17 6.82 -5.94
C GLN A 141 10.33 5.86 -5.63
N LYS A 142 10.38 5.34 -4.39
CA LYS A 142 11.40 4.38 -3.92
C LYS A 142 11.26 3.00 -4.59
N VAL A 143 10.03 2.54 -4.83
CA VAL A 143 9.72 1.22 -5.39
C VAL A 143 9.23 1.37 -6.84
N ASN A 144 10.16 1.66 -7.75
CA ASN A 144 9.87 1.78 -9.18
C ASN A 144 9.82 0.41 -9.86
N LEU A 145 8.68 -0.28 -9.70
CA LEU A 145 8.48 -1.65 -10.20
C LEU A 145 8.70 -1.80 -11.70
N LEU A 146 8.18 -0.87 -12.52
CA LEU A 146 8.35 -0.97 -13.97
C LEU A 146 9.83 -0.91 -14.37
N ARG A 147 10.60 0.01 -13.77
CA ARG A 147 12.03 0.10 -14.04
C ARG A 147 12.74 -1.18 -13.59
N THR A 148 12.47 -1.65 -12.37
CA THR A 148 13.05 -2.88 -11.84
C THR A 148 12.80 -4.08 -12.76
N LEU A 149 11.57 -4.24 -13.26
CA LEU A 149 11.23 -5.32 -14.18
C LEU A 149 11.93 -5.16 -15.54
N LYS A 150 11.95 -3.95 -16.10
CA LYS A 150 12.63 -3.66 -17.37
C LYS A 150 14.13 -3.88 -17.31
N ASP A 151 14.77 -3.51 -16.21
CA ASP A 151 16.21 -3.73 -15.99
C ASP A 151 16.54 -5.25 -15.97
N ALA A 152 15.56 -6.11 -15.66
CA ALA A 152 15.65 -7.57 -15.75
C ALA A 152 15.13 -8.16 -17.09
N GLY A 153 14.78 -7.32 -18.07
CA GLY A 153 14.26 -7.76 -19.38
C GLY A 153 12.79 -8.22 -19.37
N ILE A 154 12.03 -7.87 -18.32
CA ILE A 154 10.60 -8.15 -18.21
C ILE A 154 9.81 -6.89 -18.60
N GLU A 155 9.18 -6.91 -19.77
CA GLU A 155 8.47 -5.77 -20.33
C GLU A 155 6.96 -6.00 -20.39
N PRO A 156 6.13 -4.94 -20.27
CA PRO A 156 4.70 -5.04 -20.52
C PRO A 156 4.43 -5.13 -22.03
N ASP A 157 4.69 -6.28 -22.62
CA ASP A 157 4.70 -6.53 -24.07
C ASP A 157 3.64 -7.55 -24.53
N ASP A 158 2.70 -7.90 -23.65
CA ASP A 158 1.74 -9.01 -23.77
C ASP A 158 2.39 -10.40 -23.69
N GLY A 159 3.70 -10.47 -23.43
CA GLY A 159 4.45 -11.71 -23.21
C GLY A 159 4.12 -12.36 -21.87
N PHE A 160 4.54 -13.63 -21.74
CA PHE A 160 4.39 -14.42 -20.52
C PHE A 160 5.75 -14.63 -19.87
N TYR A 161 5.80 -14.43 -18.56
CA TYR A 161 7.00 -14.54 -17.74
C TYR A 161 6.74 -15.51 -16.60
N SER A 162 7.78 -16.15 -16.08
CA SER A 162 7.59 -17.00 -14.90
C SER A 162 7.30 -16.13 -13.68
N LEU A 163 6.44 -16.63 -12.79
CA LEU A 163 6.15 -15.95 -11.53
C LEU A 163 7.45 -15.76 -10.71
N GLU A 164 8.34 -16.76 -10.77
CA GLU A 164 9.66 -16.74 -10.15
C GLU A 164 10.54 -15.61 -10.71
N SER A 165 10.64 -15.45 -12.03
CA SER A 165 11.47 -14.38 -12.61
C SER A 165 10.99 -12.99 -12.25
N ILE A 166 9.66 -12.78 -12.17
CA ILE A 166 9.09 -11.50 -11.73
C ILE A 166 9.41 -11.26 -10.25
N SER A 167 9.20 -12.27 -9.40
CA SER A 167 9.49 -12.20 -7.97
C SER A 167 10.96 -11.90 -7.70
N ASP A 168 11.86 -12.61 -8.38
CA ASP A 168 13.31 -12.47 -8.21
C ASP A 168 13.80 -11.11 -8.71
N ALA A 169 13.32 -10.63 -9.86
CA ALA A 169 13.67 -9.31 -10.37
C ALA A 169 13.28 -8.20 -9.38
N ILE A 170 12.07 -8.28 -8.82
CA ILE A 170 11.62 -7.30 -7.81
C ILE A 170 12.43 -7.42 -6.53
N LYS A 171 12.73 -8.65 -6.07
CA LYS A 171 13.56 -8.86 -4.88
C LYS A 171 14.97 -8.32 -5.06
N GLU A 172 15.60 -8.55 -6.21
CA GLU A 172 16.93 -8.02 -6.51
C GLU A 172 16.93 -6.49 -6.58
N GLY A 173 15.92 -5.89 -7.22
CA GLY A 173 15.83 -4.44 -7.36
C GLY A 173 15.42 -3.68 -6.09
N THR A 174 14.72 -4.34 -5.16
CA THR A 174 14.21 -3.69 -3.93
C THR A 174 14.89 -4.17 -2.65
N GLY A 175 15.55 -5.32 -2.68
CA GLY A 175 16.12 -6.01 -1.53
C GLY A 175 15.15 -6.93 -0.78
N PHE A 176 13.86 -6.93 -1.12
CA PHE A 176 12.81 -7.62 -0.35
C PHE A 176 11.88 -8.44 -1.24
N ALA A 177 11.45 -9.61 -0.77
CA ALA A 177 10.56 -10.47 -1.55
C ALA A 177 9.16 -9.85 -1.68
N PRO A 178 8.59 -9.75 -2.90
CA PRO A 178 7.25 -9.21 -3.08
C PRO A 178 6.16 -10.27 -2.87
N GLY A 179 4.94 -9.80 -2.60
CA GLY A 179 3.72 -10.56 -2.87
C GLY A 179 3.23 -10.24 -4.29
N ILE A 180 2.80 -11.27 -5.04
CA ILE A 180 2.28 -11.08 -6.40
C ILE A 180 0.84 -11.59 -6.47
N GLU A 181 -0.05 -10.69 -6.86
CA GLU A 181 -1.45 -10.99 -7.16
C GLU A 181 -1.70 -10.94 -8.67
N CYS A 182 -2.46 -11.91 -9.14
CA CYS A 182 -2.88 -12.00 -10.53
C CYS A 182 -4.40 -11.99 -10.62
N ASN A 183 -4.91 -11.35 -11.67
CA ASN A 183 -6.28 -11.49 -12.10
C ASN A 183 -6.34 -12.24 -13.44
N ARG A 184 -7.49 -12.17 -14.13
CA ARG A 184 -7.64 -12.74 -15.47
C ARG A 184 -8.15 -11.70 -16.46
N ASP A 185 -7.54 -11.67 -17.63
CA ASP A 185 -8.00 -10.87 -18.76
C ASP A 185 -9.33 -11.42 -19.33
N SER A 186 -9.86 -10.74 -20.34
CA SER A 186 -11.07 -11.16 -21.04
C SER A 186 -10.95 -12.53 -21.75
N ALA A 187 -9.74 -12.95 -22.12
CA ALA A 187 -9.43 -14.25 -22.73
C ALA A 187 -9.22 -15.38 -21.70
N GLY A 188 -9.11 -15.04 -20.42
CA GLY A 188 -8.88 -15.98 -19.31
C GLY A 188 -7.40 -16.20 -18.95
N ASN A 189 -6.46 -15.47 -19.54
CA ASN A 189 -5.04 -15.53 -19.21
C ASN A 189 -4.80 -15.05 -17.77
N SER A 190 -3.92 -15.72 -17.02
CA SER A 190 -3.44 -15.21 -15.73
C SER A 190 -2.43 -14.10 -16.00
N GLN A 191 -2.58 -12.94 -15.35
CA GLN A 191 -1.75 -11.77 -15.64
C GLN A 191 -1.33 -11.03 -14.38
N LEU A 192 -0.17 -10.36 -14.44
CA LEU A 192 0.39 -9.56 -13.36
C LEU A 192 -0.53 -8.38 -13.05
N TYR A 193 -1.19 -8.42 -11.89
CA TYR A 193 -2.18 -7.41 -11.53
C TYR A 193 -1.69 -6.49 -10.42
N GLN A 194 -1.34 -7.02 -9.25
CA GLN A 194 -0.84 -6.21 -8.13
C GLN A 194 0.44 -6.79 -7.53
N VAL A 195 1.27 -5.89 -7.02
CA VAL A 195 2.51 -6.22 -6.31
C VAL A 195 2.44 -5.60 -4.92
N TYR A 196 2.77 -6.42 -3.92
CA TYR A 196 2.73 -6.10 -2.52
C TYR A 196 4.16 -6.04 -2.00
N MET A 197 4.53 -4.92 -1.37
CA MET A 197 5.76 -4.77 -0.59
C MET A 197 5.39 -4.48 0.85
N CYS A 198 6.18 -4.96 1.81
CA CYS A 198 5.95 -4.63 3.22
C CYS A 198 6.78 -3.44 3.66
N VAL A 199 6.19 -2.59 4.50
CA VAL A 199 6.78 -1.36 5.02
C VAL A 199 6.65 -1.37 6.54
N ASP A 200 7.67 -0.86 7.23
CA ASP A 200 7.61 -0.62 8.67
C ASP A 200 6.46 0.33 9.05
N THR A 201 6.08 0.33 10.33
CA THR A 201 4.96 1.13 10.83
C THR A 201 5.17 2.65 10.78
N SER A 202 6.40 3.11 10.51
CA SER A 202 6.70 4.53 10.22
C SER A 202 6.53 4.89 8.73
N ALA A 203 6.02 3.96 7.92
CA ALA A 203 5.80 4.07 6.48
C ALA A 203 7.04 4.53 5.68
N SER A 204 8.24 4.25 6.19
CA SER A 204 9.49 4.82 5.65
C SER A 204 10.39 3.80 4.98
N ASN A 205 10.54 2.60 5.56
CA ASN A 205 11.45 1.57 5.05
C ASN A 205 10.72 0.30 4.67
N LEU A 206 11.20 -0.30 3.58
CA LEU A 206 10.82 -1.65 3.25
C LEU A 206 11.36 -2.61 4.31
N ILE A 207 10.58 -3.64 4.58
CA ILE A 207 10.93 -4.74 5.49
C ILE A 207 10.63 -6.07 4.81
N GLU A 208 11.20 -7.14 5.35
CA GLU A 208 10.75 -8.48 4.98
C GLU A 208 9.30 -8.65 5.41
N CYS A 209 8.47 -9.14 4.50
CA CYS A 209 7.06 -9.34 4.79
C CYS A 209 6.89 -10.43 5.86
N PRO A 210 6.27 -10.13 7.02
CA PRO A 210 5.97 -11.14 8.04
C PRO A 210 5.07 -12.24 7.49
N LEU A 211 4.16 -11.85 6.60
CA LEU A 211 3.29 -12.72 5.83
C LEU A 211 3.16 -12.13 4.43
N LEU A 212 3.10 -12.98 3.41
CA LEU A 212 2.76 -12.58 2.04
C LEU A 212 1.32 -12.97 1.72
N PRO A 213 0.59 -12.18 0.91
CA PRO A 213 -0.75 -12.53 0.50
C PRO A 213 -0.73 -13.83 -0.32
N LYS A 214 -1.77 -14.64 -0.19
CA LYS A 214 -1.88 -15.91 -0.93
C LYS A 214 -1.98 -15.62 -2.43
N SER A 215 -0.94 -16.00 -3.18
CA SER A 215 -0.96 -15.89 -4.63
C SER A 215 -1.88 -16.93 -5.26
N LYS A 216 -2.68 -16.49 -6.24
CA LYS A 216 -3.47 -17.35 -7.15
C LYS A 216 -2.92 -17.30 -8.58
N CYS A 217 -1.69 -16.84 -8.75
CA CYS A 217 -1.02 -16.74 -10.03
C CYS A 217 -0.72 -18.13 -10.61
N GLY A 218 -0.74 -18.23 -11.95
CA GLY A 218 -0.12 -19.35 -12.65
C GLY A 218 1.40 -19.32 -12.52
N SER A 219 2.07 -20.41 -12.89
CA SER A 219 3.54 -20.44 -12.96
C SER A 219 4.11 -19.54 -14.07
N GLN A 220 3.30 -19.29 -15.09
CA GLN A 220 3.53 -18.33 -16.16
C GLN A 220 2.38 -17.33 -16.16
N ILE A 221 2.70 -16.04 -16.13
CA ILE A 221 1.70 -14.97 -16.11
C ILE A 221 2.03 -13.93 -17.17
N GLN A 222 0.98 -13.37 -17.77
CA GLN A 222 1.11 -12.33 -18.77
C GLN A 222 1.49 -10.99 -18.12
N PHE A 223 2.33 -10.21 -18.80
CA PHE A 223 2.50 -8.79 -18.49
C PHE A 223 1.88 -7.96 -19.64
N PRO A 224 0.60 -7.58 -19.53
CA PRO A 224 -0.13 -6.97 -20.64
C PRO A 224 0.36 -5.55 -20.93
N LYS A 225 0.25 -5.11 -22.18
CA LYS A 225 0.41 -3.70 -22.55
C LYS A 225 -0.65 -2.82 -21.87
N PHE A 226 -0.37 -1.52 -21.74
CA PHE A 226 -1.37 -0.53 -21.32
C PHE A 226 -1.61 0.56 -22.36
#